data_AF-A0A6A3HC34-F1
#
_entry.id   AF-A0A6A3HC34-F1
#
_cell.length_a   1.000
_cell.length_b   1.000
_cell.length_c   1.000
_cell.angle_alpha   90.00
_cell.angle_beta   90.00
_cell.angle_gamma   90.00
#
_symmetry.space_group_name_H-M   'P 1'
#
loop_
_entity.id
_entity.type
_entity.pdbx_description
1 polymer ?
#
loop_
_entity_poly.entity_id
_entity_poly.type
_entity_poly.pdbx_seq_one_letter_code
_entity_poly.pdbx_strand_id
1 'polypeptide(L)'
;MGPKRKRTRRKVEEALLQNARVNATPAEPEDANDRKKRRKRRNYHKRNLDKEFAALGIDAADANVPTANVPDVVMTEGATVEQEGKQEEDNPAEHQQRYAAAYAEEQRAAESEAMPSAAPILTSHERATALRARNAERARMNRANMSASQKERTKAKNRERARASRARKTEEQRIAAREAERRRKQEHRAQQTLAERENEREHNRIQQRVHRAAQSSAERILERQADRARKAARLAA
;
A
#
# COMPACT_ATOMS: atom_id res chain seq x y z
N MET A 1 45.51 -8.40 31.51
CA MET A 1 44.51 -8.29 30.44
C MET A 1 45.19 -7.71 29.20
N GLY A 2 45.58 -8.56 28.24
CA GLY A 2 46.33 -8.11 27.05
C GLY A 2 45.47 -7.28 26.08
N PRO A 3 46.07 -6.35 25.31
CA PRO A 3 45.35 -5.51 24.37
C PRO A 3 44.70 -6.36 23.26
N LYS A 4 43.40 -6.13 23.01
CA LYS A 4 42.62 -6.86 21.98
C LYS A 4 43.28 -6.65 20.61
N ARG A 5 43.82 -7.73 20.03
CA ARG A 5 44.44 -7.72 18.68
C ARG A 5 43.49 -7.10 17.66
N LYS A 6 43.92 -6.05 16.97
CA LYS A 6 43.18 -5.45 15.84
C LYS A 6 43.00 -6.52 14.75
N ARG A 7 41.77 -6.73 14.28
CA ARG A 7 41.49 -7.69 13.21
C ARG A 7 42.22 -7.22 11.94
N THR A 8 43.00 -8.12 11.33
CA THR A 8 43.63 -7.83 10.03
C THR A 8 42.54 -7.68 8.97
N ARG A 9 42.82 -6.93 7.89
CA ARG A 9 41.87 -6.68 6.80
C ARG A 9 41.21 -7.97 6.28
N ARG A 10 42.00 -9.04 6.12
CA ARG A 10 41.49 -10.40 5.80
C ARG A 10 40.45 -10.92 6.79
N LYS A 11 40.65 -10.72 8.09
CA LYS A 11 39.68 -11.15 9.13
C LYS A 11 38.40 -10.33 9.11
N VAL A 12 38.45 -9.08 8.64
CA VAL A 12 37.25 -8.24 8.47
C VAL A 12 36.48 -8.68 7.23
N GLU A 13 37.17 -8.92 6.12
CA GLU A 13 36.58 -9.42 4.87
C GLU A 13 35.97 -10.82 5.06
N GLU A 14 36.64 -11.72 5.79
CA GLU A 14 36.12 -13.05 6.14
C GLU A 14 34.88 -12.97 7.04
N ALA A 15 34.84 -12.05 7.99
CA ALA A 15 33.67 -11.81 8.84
C ALA A 15 32.49 -11.21 8.07
N LEU A 16 32.75 -10.38 7.06
CA LEU A 16 31.72 -9.84 6.16
C LEU A 16 31.17 -10.93 5.23
N LEU A 17 32.03 -11.81 4.71
CA LEU A 17 31.63 -12.97 3.90
C LEU A 17 30.82 -13.99 4.71
N GLN A 18 31.23 -14.27 5.96
CA GLN A 18 30.43 -15.10 6.87
C GLN A 18 29.09 -14.44 7.20
N ASN A 19 29.05 -13.12 7.41
CA ASN A 19 27.78 -12.41 7.60
C ASN A 19 26.89 -12.47 6.36
N ALA A 20 27.46 -12.36 5.15
CA ALA A 20 26.72 -12.50 3.91
C ALA A 20 26.15 -13.92 3.77
N ARG A 21 26.92 -14.96 4.08
CA ARG A 21 26.46 -16.36 4.10
C ARG A 21 25.37 -16.62 5.15
N VAL A 22 25.52 -16.11 6.37
CA VAL A 22 24.56 -16.28 7.47
C VAL A 22 23.26 -15.49 7.23
N ASN A 23 23.34 -14.40 6.48
CA ASN A 23 22.18 -13.57 6.11
C ASN A 23 21.59 -13.89 4.73
N ALA A 24 22.24 -14.76 3.95
CA ALA A 24 21.71 -15.26 2.69
C ALA A 24 20.39 -16.01 2.93
N THR A 25 19.44 -15.80 2.04
CA THR A 25 18.15 -16.49 2.04
C THR A 25 18.40 -17.96 1.67
N PRO A 26 17.93 -18.95 2.45
CA PRO A 26 18.01 -20.35 2.04
C PRO A 26 17.26 -20.56 0.73
N ALA A 27 17.79 -21.41 -0.14
CA ALA A 27 17.18 -21.77 -1.43
C ALA A 27 15.93 -22.66 -1.27
N GLU A 28 15.69 -23.21 -0.08
CA GLU A 28 14.54 -24.05 0.27
C GLU A 28 13.51 -23.32 1.15
N PRO A 29 12.23 -23.76 1.15
CA PRO A 29 11.19 -23.15 1.96
C PRO A 29 11.49 -23.29 3.45
N GLU A 30 11.96 -22.19 4.03
CA GLU A 30 12.30 -22.06 5.44
C GLU A 30 11.06 -22.07 6.34
N ASP A 31 11.13 -22.83 7.44
CA ASP A 31 10.10 -22.87 8.46
C ASP A 31 9.76 -21.47 9.02
N ALA A 32 8.48 -21.25 9.28
CA ALA A 32 7.95 -19.94 9.68
C ALA A 32 8.60 -19.40 10.98
N ASN A 33 9.02 -20.30 11.87
CA ASN A 33 9.66 -19.94 13.14
C ASN A 33 11.09 -19.42 12.92
N ASP A 34 11.85 -20.04 12.02
CA ASP A 34 13.23 -19.66 11.74
C ASP A 34 13.32 -18.40 10.89
N ARG A 35 12.36 -18.21 9.97
CA ARG A 35 12.15 -16.93 9.28
C ARG A 35 11.89 -15.78 10.26
N LYS A 36 11.09 -16.01 11.30
CA LYS A 36 10.79 -15.02 12.35
C LYS A 36 12.03 -14.70 13.18
N LYS A 37 12.83 -15.70 13.56
CA LYS A 37 14.11 -15.51 14.28
C LYS A 37 15.11 -14.72 13.44
N ARG A 38 15.28 -15.05 12.14
CA ARG A 38 16.16 -14.30 11.22
C ARG A 38 15.73 -12.84 11.11
N ARG A 39 14.43 -12.58 10.94
CA ARG A 39 13.91 -11.20 10.88
C ARG A 39 14.15 -10.44 12.18
N LYS A 40 13.99 -11.09 13.34
CA LYS A 40 14.26 -10.46 14.65
C LYS A 40 15.74 -10.08 14.78
N ARG A 41 16.67 -10.97 14.39
CA ARG A 41 18.12 -10.70 14.39
C ARG A 41 18.47 -9.53 13.47
N ARG A 42 17.92 -9.50 12.25
CA ARG A 42 18.14 -8.41 11.29
C ARG A 42 17.63 -7.07 11.82
N ASN A 43 16.43 -7.05 12.40
CA ASN A 43 15.85 -5.83 12.97
C ASN A 43 16.61 -5.34 14.21
N TYR A 44 17.13 -6.25 15.03
CA TYR A 44 17.96 -5.88 16.17
C TYR A 44 19.26 -5.21 15.70
N HIS A 45 19.92 -5.79 14.70
CA HIS A 45 21.17 -5.25 14.18
C HIS A 45 20.97 -3.90 13.47
N LYS A 46 19.88 -3.77 12.70
CA LYS A 46 19.50 -2.49 12.09
C LYS A 46 19.25 -1.41 13.14
N ARG A 47 18.50 -1.71 14.21
CA ARG A 47 18.25 -0.75 15.29
C ARG A 47 19.50 -0.33 16.05
N ASN A 48 20.47 -1.23 16.22
CA ASN A 48 21.75 -0.85 16.83
C ASN A 48 22.54 0.07 15.90
N LEU A 49 22.59 -0.22 14.59
CA LEU A 49 23.23 0.66 13.62
C LEU A 49 22.56 2.05 13.57
N ASP A 50 21.23 2.09 13.53
CA ASP A 50 20.47 3.36 13.52
C ASP A 50 20.74 4.18 14.79
N LYS A 51 20.96 3.54 15.94
CA LYS A 51 21.35 4.22 17.19
C LYS A 51 22.78 4.74 17.15
N GLU A 52 23.69 3.99 16.55
CA GLU A 52 25.09 4.40 16.39
C GLU A 52 25.21 5.59 15.42
N PHE A 53 24.42 5.61 14.33
CA PHE A 53 24.31 6.77 13.44
C PHE A 53 23.73 8.00 14.14
N ALA A 54 22.66 7.83 14.92
CA ALA A 54 22.06 8.91 15.70
C ALA A 54 23.01 9.47 16.77
N ALA A 55 23.82 8.61 17.41
CA ALA A 55 24.83 9.02 18.38
C ALA A 55 26.01 9.79 17.75
N LEU A 56 26.27 9.59 16.46
CA LEU A 56 27.30 10.29 15.71
C LEU A 56 26.78 11.55 14.99
N GLY A 57 25.49 11.86 15.09
CA GLY A 57 24.88 13.03 14.44
C GLY A 57 24.91 12.97 12.90
N ILE A 58 25.09 11.77 12.34
CA ILE A 58 25.12 11.55 10.89
C ILE A 58 23.71 11.09 10.49
N ASP A 59 23.03 11.88 9.67
CA ASP A 59 21.75 11.46 9.10
C ASP A 59 21.99 10.22 8.21
N ALA A 60 21.15 9.20 8.38
CA ALA A 60 21.30 7.93 7.67
C ALA A 60 21.18 8.05 6.13
N ALA A 61 20.77 9.23 5.64
CA ALA A 61 20.76 9.59 4.22
C ALA A 61 22.12 10.06 3.69
N ASP A 62 22.99 10.59 4.56
CA ASP A 62 24.33 11.11 4.20
C ASP A 62 25.43 10.05 4.34
N ALA A 63 25.13 8.95 5.03
CA ALA A 63 25.97 7.76 5.05
C ALA A 63 25.83 7.01 3.71
N ASN A 64 26.50 7.53 2.66
CA ASN A 64 26.63 6.84 1.38
C ASN A 64 27.53 5.61 1.55
N VAL A 65 26.97 4.52 2.10
CA VAL A 65 27.60 3.22 2.13
C VAL A 65 27.28 2.55 0.79
N PRO A 66 28.28 2.30 -0.08
CA PRO A 66 28.05 1.54 -1.29
C PRO A 66 27.58 0.15 -0.88
N THR A 67 26.29 -0.12 -1.03
CA THR A 67 25.77 -1.48 -0.92
C THR A 67 26.21 -2.16 -2.21
N ALA A 68 27.29 -2.94 -2.12
CA ALA A 68 27.85 -3.68 -3.24
C ALA A 68 26.75 -4.46 -3.98
N ASN A 69 26.63 -4.12 -5.26
CA ASN A 69 25.85 -4.69 -6.35
C ASN A 69 25.35 -6.13 -6.17
N VAL A 70 24.05 -6.32 -6.38
CA VAL A 70 23.54 -7.47 -7.14
C VAL A 70 23.09 -6.91 -8.50
N PRO A 71 23.64 -7.38 -9.63
CA PRO A 71 23.43 -6.79 -10.93
C PRO A 71 22.07 -7.21 -11.50
N ASP A 72 21.34 -6.29 -12.12
CA ASP A 72 20.39 -6.63 -13.16
C ASP A 72 20.55 -5.63 -14.32
N VAL A 73 21.24 -6.12 -15.35
CA VAL A 73 21.22 -5.77 -16.77
C VAL A 73 20.94 -4.31 -17.13
N VAL A 74 22.04 -3.60 -17.42
CA VAL A 74 22.08 -2.36 -18.19
C VAL A 74 21.85 -2.70 -19.67
N MET A 75 20.88 -2.03 -20.30
CA MET A 75 20.95 -1.71 -21.72
C MET A 75 21.49 -0.29 -21.83
N THR A 76 22.61 -0.17 -22.55
CA THR A 76 23.23 1.08 -23.03
C THR A 76 22.26 1.77 -24.01
N GLU A 77 22.25 3.07 -24.25
CA GLU A 77 23.31 4.01 -24.66
C GLU A 77 22.80 5.46 -24.49
N GLY A 78 23.72 6.44 -24.41
CA GLY A 78 23.38 7.85 -24.66
C GLY A 78 24.06 8.84 -23.73
N ALA A 79 25.37 9.01 -23.90
CA ALA A 79 26.11 10.12 -23.31
C ALA A 79 25.73 11.44 -23.97
N THR A 80 25.42 12.47 -23.18
CA THR A 80 25.71 13.87 -23.50
C THR A 80 26.17 14.56 -22.22
N VAL A 81 27.40 15.07 -22.29
CA VAL A 81 28.07 15.88 -21.28
C VAL A 81 27.55 17.31 -21.46
N GLU A 82 26.75 17.79 -20.52
CA GLU A 82 26.42 19.21 -20.38
C GLU A 82 27.52 19.86 -19.51
N GLN A 83 28.35 20.66 -20.15
CA GLN A 83 29.38 21.48 -19.52
C GLN A 83 28.80 22.89 -19.36
N GLU A 84 28.13 23.17 -18.24
CA GLU A 84 27.66 24.52 -17.94
C GLU A 84 28.81 25.37 -17.38
N GLY A 85 29.17 26.40 -18.13
CA GLY A 85 30.22 27.34 -17.80
C GLY A 85 29.80 28.35 -16.73
N LYS A 86 30.76 28.62 -15.84
CA LYS A 86 31.05 29.90 -15.16
C LYS A 86 29.86 30.58 -14.46
N GLN A 87 29.64 30.15 -13.22
CA GLN A 87 28.98 30.95 -12.19
C GLN A 87 29.84 32.19 -11.90
N GLU A 88 29.29 33.38 -12.15
CA GLU A 88 29.85 34.68 -11.73
C GLU A 88 30.22 34.64 -10.24
N GLU A 89 31.38 35.21 -9.91
CA GLU A 89 31.86 35.34 -8.54
C GLU A 89 30.89 36.25 -7.75
N ASP A 90 30.00 35.61 -6.99
CA ASP A 90 29.04 36.28 -6.11
C ASP A 90 29.82 37.02 -5.01
N ASN A 91 29.89 38.35 -5.12
CA ASN A 91 30.56 39.19 -4.14
C ASN A 91 29.77 39.08 -2.81
N PRO A 92 30.36 38.50 -1.74
CA PRO A 92 29.63 38.14 -0.53
C PRO A 92 28.96 39.34 0.15
N ALA A 93 29.46 40.56 -0.10
CA ALA A 93 28.85 41.79 0.41
C ALA A 93 27.52 42.13 -0.27
N GLU A 94 27.39 41.89 -1.59
CA GLU A 94 26.15 42.17 -2.30
C GLU A 94 25.07 41.14 -1.97
N HIS A 95 25.44 39.87 -1.81
CA HIS A 95 24.52 38.82 -1.37
C HIS A 95 23.95 39.14 0.02
N GLN A 96 24.78 39.64 0.95
CA GLN A 96 24.32 40.05 2.28
C GLN A 96 23.36 41.25 2.23
N GLN A 97 23.60 42.23 1.37
CA GLN A 97 22.70 43.37 1.22
C GLN A 97 21.35 42.98 0.61
N ARG A 98 21.35 42.08 -0.38
CA ARG A 98 20.11 41.52 -0.96
C ARG A 98 19.31 40.74 0.07
N TYR A 99 19.98 39.95 0.90
CA TYR A 99 19.32 39.21 1.98
C TYR A 99 18.74 40.14 3.06
N ALA A 100 19.47 41.20 3.43
CA ALA A 100 18.99 42.20 4.40
C ALA A 100 17.81 43.01 3.86
N ALA A 101 17.82 43.38 2.58
CA ALA A 101 16.72 44.08 1.93
C ALA A 101 15.46 43.19 1.84
N ALA A 102 15.61 41.93 1.46
CA ALA A 102 14.51 40.97 1.42
C ALA A 102 13.89 40.75 2.81
N TYR A 103 14.72 40.67 3.85
CA TYR A 103 14.25 40.51 5.23
C TYR A 103 13.48 41.75 5.74
N ALA A 104 13.92 42.96 5.37
CA ALA A 104 13.23 44.20 5.72
C ALA A 104 11.89 44.35 4.97
N GLU A 105 11.82 43.87 3.73
CA GLU A 105 10.58 43.84 2.93
C GLU A 105 9.58 42.82 3.49
N GLU A 106 10.07 41.64 3.90
CA GLU A 106 9.26 40.61 4.55
C GLU A 106 8.69 41.09 5.91
N GLN A 107 9.45 41.89 6.67
CA GLN A 107 8.94 42.53 7.89
C GLN A 107 7.88 43.60 7.61
N ARG A 108 8.06 44.46 6.60
CA ARG A 108 7.02 45.44 6.21
C ARG A 108 5.75 44.78 5.66
N ALA A 109 5.89 43.67 4.94
CA ALA A 109 4.74 42.88 4.46
C ALA A 109 3.99 42.23 5.64
N ALA A 110 4.73 41.69 6.62
CA ALA A 110 4.14 41.11 7.83
C ALA A 110 3.43 42.15 8.72
N GLU A 111 3.95 43.38 8.79
CA GLU A 111 3.32 44.48 9.53
C GLU A 111 2.07 45.04 8.83
N SER A 112 1.98 44.95 7.50
CA SER A 112 0.81 45.43 6.74
C SER A 112 -0.30 44.39 6.58
N GLU A 113 0.01 43.09 6.70
CA GLU A 113 -1.00 42.01 6.77
C GLU A 113 -1.56 41.77 8.18
N ALA A 114 -1.05 42.44 9.21
CA ALA A 114 -1.50 42.32 10.59
C ALA A 114 -2.83 43.05 10.90
N MET A 115 -3.73 43.18 9.91
CA MET A 115 -5.14 43.34 10.20
C MET A 115 -5.69 41.95 10.52
N PRO A 116 -6.18 41.66 11.75
CA PRO A 116 -6.78 40.37 12.05
C PRO A 116 -8.12 40.29 11.31
N SER A 117 -8.09 39.85 10.06
CA SER A 117 -9.25 39.24 9.43
C SER A 117 -9.53 37.99 10.25
N ALA A 118 -10.48 38.11 11.18
CA ALA A 118 -10.88 37.05 12.07
C ALA A 118 -11.39 35.88 11.21
N ALA A 119 -10.51 34.92 10.92
CA ALA A 119 -10.91 33.67 10.30
C ALA A 119 -12.05 33.09 11.15
N PRO A 120 -13.20 32.75 10.55
CA PRO A 120 -14.34 32.28 11.31
C PRO A 120 -13.92 31.11 12.18
N ILE A 121 -14.21 31.19 13.48
CA ILE A 121 -13.87 30.16 14.46
C ILE A 121 -14.71 28.94 14.11
N LEU A 122 -14.16 28.05 13.28
CA LEU A 122 -14.83 26.83 12.86
C LEU A 122 -15.20 26.00 14.09
N THR A 123 -16.44 25.53 14.13
CA THR A 123 -16.90 24.63 15.19
C THR A 123 -16.10 23.33 15.16
N SER A 124 -16.03 22.61 16.28
CA SER A 124 -15.32 21.33 16.34
C SER A 124 -15.82 20.32 15.28
N HIS A 125 -17.11 20.38 14.95
CA HIS A 125 -17.73 19.58 13.90
C HIS A 125 -17.23 19.98 12.50
N GLU A 126 -17.18 21.26 12.19
CA GLU A 126 -16.67 21.79 10.91
C GLU A 126 -15.19 21.48 10.71
N ARG A 127 -14.39 21.55 11.78
CA ARG A 127 -12.99 21.11 11.74
C ARG A 127 -12.89 19.61 11.44
N ALA A 128 -13.75 18.80 12.05
CA ALA A 128 -13.77 17.36 11.83
C ALA A 128 -14.27 16.96 10.43
N THR A 129 -15.21 17.70 9.83
CA THR A 129 -15.64 17.48 8.44
C THR A 129 -14.54 17.89 7.46
N ALA A 130 -13.91 19.06 7.65
CA ALA A 130 -12.80 19.53 6.82
C ALA A 130 -11.61 18.56 6.85
N LEU A 131 -11.24 18.04 8.02
CA LEU A 131 -10.19 17.03 8.14
C LEU A 131 -10.56 15.71 7.44
N ARG A 132 -11.81 15.26 7.53
CA ARG A 132 -12.30 14.07 6.80
C ARG A 132 -12.23 14.28 5.29
N ALA A 133 -12.60 15.45 4.79
CA ALA A 133 -12.51 15.79 3.37
C ALA A 133 -11.06 15.77 2.88
N ARG A 134 -10.15 16.47 3.59
CA ARG A 134 -8.71 16.48 3.26
C ARG A 134 -8.08 15.09 3.28
N ASN A 135 -8.44 14.25 4.25
CA ASN A 135 -7.97 12.87 4.31
C ASN A 135 -8.55 12.02 3.16
N ALA A 136 -9.79 12.26 2.75
CA ALA A 136 -10.39 11.59 1.61
C ALA A 136 -9.69 11.97 0.30
N GLU A 137 -9.31 13.23 0.11
CA GLU A 137 -8.53 13.70 -1.03
C GLU A 137 -7.13 13.07 -1.08
N ARG A 138 -6.39 13.09 0.03
CA ARG A 138 -5.11 12.37 0.14
C ARG A 138 -5.26 10.89 -0.19
N ALA A 139 -6.34 10.25 0.27
CA ALA A 139 -6.61 8.85 -0.05
C ALA A 139 -6.99 8.63 -1.52
N ARG A 140 -7.57 9.61 -2.23
CA ARG A 140 -7.79 9.55 -3.68
C ARG A 140 -6.46 9.65 -4.42
N MET A 141 -5.62 10.63 -4.09
CA MET A 141 -4.29 10.81 -4.67
C MET A 141 -3.41 9.57 -4.47
N ASN A 142 -3.37 9.04 -3.25
CA ASN A 142 -2.62 7.81 -2.95
C ASN A 142 -3.13 6.62 -3.76
N ARG A 143 -4.45 6.48 -3.93
CA ARG A 143 -5.03 5.38 -4.74
C ARG A 143 -4.74 5.52 -6.23
N ALA A 144 -4.80 6.74 -6.76
CA ALA A 144 -4.48 7.04 -8.15
C ALA A 144 -3.01 6.69 -8.44
N ASN A 145 -2.11 7.11 -7.55
CA ASN A 145 -0.66 6.95 -7.69
C ASN A 145 -0.15 5.54 -7.29
N MET A 146 -1.03 4.60 -6.90
CA MET A 146 -0.59 3.23 -6.62
C MET A 146 -0.26 2.45 -7.90
N SER A 147 0.87 1.74 -7.88
CA SER A 147 1.22 0.79 -8.93
C SER A 147 0.28 -0.43 -8.93
N ALA A 148 0.24 -1.17 -10.04
CA ALA A 148 -0.58 -2.39 -10.16
C ALA A 148 -0.23 -3.43 -9.07
N SER A 149 1.06 -3.67 -8.84
CA SER A 149 1.52 -4.59 -7.78
C SER A 149 1.08 -4.15 -6.38
N GLN A 150 1.12 -2.84 -6.09
CA GLN A 150 0.63 -2.30 -4.81
C GLN A 150 -0.89 -2.45 -4.69
N LYS A 151 -1.64 -2.19 -5.77
CA LYS A 151 -3.10 -2.40 -5.83
C LYS A 151 -3.45 -3.87 -5.58
N GLU A 152 -2.70 -4.82 -6.11
CA GLU A 152 -2.93 -6.24 -5.84
C GLU A 152 -2.64 -6.64 -4.40
N ARG A 153 -1.51 -6.20 -3.84
CA ARG A 153 -1.16 -6.47 -2.43
C ARG A 153 -2.22 -5.92 -1.47
N THR A 154 -2.68 -4.68 -1.71
CA THR A 154 -3.75 -4.07 -0.90
C THR A 154 -5.08 -4.79 -1.08
N LYS A 155 -5.45 -5.21 -2.30
CA LYS A 155 -6.63 -6.04 -2.58
C LYS A 155 -6.58 -7.38 -1.85
N ALA A 156 -5.42 -8.05 -1.86
CA ALA A 156 -5.22 -9.32 -1.15
C ALA A 156 -5.37 -9.15 0.36
N LYS A 157 -4.74 -8.12 0.94
CA LYS A 157 -4.87 -7.79 2.36
C LYS A 157 -6.31 -7.46 2.76
N ASN A 158 -7.03 -6.69 1.94
CA ASN A 158 -8.43 -6.36 2.19
C ASN A 158 -9.35 -7.59 2.09
N ARG A 159 -9.08 -8.50 1.15
CA ARG A 159 -9.79 -9.79 1.03
C ARG A 159 -9.57 -10.65 2.29
N GLU A 160 -8.34 -10.75 2.78
CA GLU A 160 -8.03 -11.48 4.01
C GLU A 160 -8.77 -10.87 5.22
N ARG A 161 -8.70 -9.55 5.38
CA ARG A 161 -9.43 -8.85 6.44
C ARG A 161 -10.94 -9.07 6.35
N ALA A 162 -11.50 -9.05 5.15
CA ALA A 162 -12.93 -9.33 4.94
C ALA A 162 -13.29 -10.77 5.29
N ARG A 163 -12.45 -11.76 4.95
CA ARG A 163 -12.63 -13.17 5.36
C ARG A 163 -12.59 -13.31 6.88
N ALA A 164 -11.59 -12.74 7.53
CA ALA A 164 -11.47 -12.76 8.99
C ALA A 164 -12.65 -12.07 9.69
N SER A 165 -13.11 -10.93 9.16
CA SER A 165 -14.30 -10.23 9.66
C SER A 165 -15.56 -11.09 9.52
N ARG A 166 -15.77 -11.73 8.36
CA ARG A 166 -16.92 -12.63 8.15
C ARG A 166 -16.91 -13.83 9.10
N ALA A 167 -15.74 -14.42 9.35
CA ALA A 167 -15.60 -15.54 10.28
C ALA A 167 -16.00 -15.17 11.71
N ARG A 168 -15.75 -13.92 12.13
CA ARG A 168 -16.10 -13.40 13.47
C ARG A 168 -17.54 -12.92 13.61
N LYS A 169 -18.32 -12.84 12.52
CA LYS A 169 -19.71 -12.37 12.60
C LYS A 169 -20.58 -13.39 13.32
N THR A 170 -21.39 -12.88 14.24
CA THR A 170 -22.49 -13.63 14.87
C THR A 170 -23.59 -13.93 13.86
N GLU A 171 -24.49 -14.87 14.18
CA GLU A 171 -25.57 -15.23 13.26
C GLU A 171 -26.55 -14.07 13.06
N GLU A 172 -26.88 -13.31 14.10
CA GLU A 172 -27.69 -12.09 13.99
C GLU A 172 -27.09 -11.07 13.01
N GLN A 173 -25.77 -10.83 13.09
CA GLN A 173 -25.07 -9.94 12.17
C GLN A 173 -25.04 -10.48 10.73
N ARG A 174 -25.09 -11.80 10.55
CA ARG A 174 -25.19 -12.42 9.23
C ARG A 174 -26.60 -12.26 8.67
N ILE A 175 -27.63 -12.46 9.47
CA ILE A 175 -29.03 -12.25 9.10
C ILE A 175 -29.23 -10.78 8.70
N ALA A 176 -28.85 -9.83 9.56
CA ALA A 176 -28.96 -8.40 9.25
C ALA A 176 -28.21 -8.01 7.96
N ALA A 177 -27.03 -8.59 7.72
CA ALA A 177 -26.29 -8.36 6.47
C ALA A 177 -27.01 -8.93 5.24
N ARG A 178 -27.62 -10.13 5.34
CA ARG A 178 -28.42 -10.72 4.26
C ARG A 178 -29.66 -9.89 3.97
N GLU A 179 -30.32 -9.36 5.00
CA GLU A 179 -31.50 -8.51 4.83
C GLU A 179 -31.15 -7.17 4.16
N ALA A 180 -30.05 -6.54 4.58
CA ALA A 180 -29.55 -5.33 3.93
C ALA A 180 -29.19 -5.58 2.46
N GLU A 181 -28.56 -6.72 2.16
CA GLU A 181 -28.26 -7.12 0.77
C GLU A 181 -29.54 -7.34 -0.05
N ARG A 182 -30.55 -8.01 0.52
CA ARG A 182 -31.85 -8.23 -0.13
C ARG A 182 -32.52 -6.90 -0.49
N ARG A 183 -32.55 -5.93 0.45
CA ARG A 183 -33.13 -4.60 0.21
C ARG A 183 -32.39 -3.85 -0.89
N ARG A 184 -31.06 -3.81 -0.84
CA ARG A 184 -30.24 -3.19 -1.90
C ARG A 184 -30.48 -3.81 -3.28
N LYS A 185 -30.60 -5.14 -3.35
CA LYS A 185 -30.92 -5.85 -4.60
C LYS A 185 -32.30 -5.48 -5.12
N GLN A 186 -33.29 -5.34 -4.23
CA GLN A 186 -34.64 -4.93 -4.59
C GLN A 186 -34.66 -3.48 -5.11
N GLU A 187 -34.00 -2.56 -4.41
CA GLU A 187 -33.85 -1.16 -4.82
C GLU A 187 -33.14 -1.04 -6.17
N HIS A 188 -32.03 -1.76 -6.35
CA HIS A 188 -31.30 -1.81 -7.61
C HIS A 188 -32.20 -2.30 -8.75
N ARG A 189 -32.96 -3.39 -8.54
CA ARG A 189 -33.89 -3.92 -9.56
C ARG A 189 -35.02 -2.94 -9.89
N ALA A 190 -35.51 -2.19 -8.90
CA ALA A 190 -36.53 -1.17 -9.13
C ALA A 190 -35.99 -0.02 -10.01
N GLN A 191 -34.72 0.34 -9.83
CA GLN A 191 -34.04 1.41 -10.58
C GLN A 191 -33.50 0.97 -11.94
N GLN A 192 -33.37 -0.34 -12.20
CA GLN A 192 -32.86 -0.85 -13.47
C GLN A 192 -33.73 -0.46 -14.66
N THR A 193 -33.07 -0.04 -15.73
CA THR A 193 -33.65 0.17 -17.06
C THR A 193 -34.03 -1.16 -17.72
N LEU A 194 -34.87 -1.11 -18.76
CA LEU A 194 -35.26 -2.33 -19.51
C LEU A 194 -34.05 -3.01 -20.16
N ALA A 195 -33.16 -2.25 -20.78
CA ALA A 195 -31.95 -2.78 -21.42
C ALA A 195 -31.03 -3.49 -20.42
N GLU A 196 -30.83 -2.93 -19.22
CA GLU A 196 -30.05 -3.58 -18.16
C GLU A 196 -30.68 -4.89 -17.69
N ARG A 197 -32.01 -4.94 -17.57
CA ARG A 197 -32.72 -6.17 -17.21
C ARG A 197 -32.59 -7.24 -18.29
N GLU A 198 -32.64 -6.86 -19.55
CA GLU A 198 -32.44 -7.78 -20.68
C GLU A 198 -31.01 -8.34 -20.69
N ASN A 199 -30.01 -7.48 -20.54
CA ASN A 199 -28.62 -7.90 -20.42
C ASN A 199 -28.39 -8.86 -19.24
N GLU A 200 -28.99 -8.59 -18.07
CA GLU A 200 -28.89 -9.48 -16.90
C GLU A 200 -29.56 -10.84 -17.18
N ARG A 201 -30.71 -10.85 -17.86
CA ARG A 201 -31.40 -12.10 -18.26
C ARG A 201 -30.58 -12.90 -19.25
N GLU A 202 -29.99 -12.26 -20.25
CA GLU A 202 -29.11 -12.92 -21.21
C GLU A 202 -27.88 -13.51 -20.55
N HIS A 203 -27.23 -12.73 -19.69
CA HIS A 203 -26.08 -13.21 -18.92
C HIS A 203 -26.45 -14.43 -18.07
N ASN A 204 -27.60 -14.39 -17.38
CA ASN A 204 -28.11 -15.53 -16.61
C ASN A 204 -28.39 -16.76 -17.49
N ARG A 205 -28.96 -16.58 -18.68
CA ARG A 205 -29.18 -17.67 -19.65
C ARG A 205 -27.85 -18.31 -20.08
N ILE A 206 -26.85 -17.49 -20.38
CA ILE A 206 -25.51 -17.97 -20.76
C ILE A 206 -24.87 -18.73 -19.61
N GLN A 207 -24.90 -18.18 -18.39
CA GLN A 207 -24.38 -18.88 -17.21
C GLN A 207 -25.07 -20.24 -16.98
N GLN A 208 -26.40 -20.31 -17.14
CA GLN A 208 -27.12 -21.58 -17.03
C GLN A 208 -26.71 -22.58 -18.11
N ARG A 209 -26.50 -22.14 -19.35
CA ARG A 209 -26.01 -23.02 -20.43
C ARG A 209 -24.62 -23.56 -20.12
N VAL A 210 -23.71 -22.69 -19.67
CA VAL A 210 -22.35 -23.09 -19.26
C VAL A 210 -22.39 -24.06 -18.09
N HIS A 211 -23.20 -23.78 -17.07
CA HIS A 211 -23.38 -24.69 -15.93
C HIS A 211 -23.87 -26.06 -16.39
N ARG A 212 -24.93 -26.12 -17.23
CA ARG A 212 -25.46 -27.38 -17.75
C ARG A 212 -24.47 -28.15 -18.62
N ALA A 213 -23.65 -27.46 -19.39
CA ALA A 213 -22.60 -28.08 -20.18
C ALA A 213 -21.49 -28.69 -19.30
N ALA A 214 -21.16 -28.03 -18.19
CA ALA A 214 -20.15 -28.49 -17.23
C ALA A 214 -20.66 -29.56 -16.25
N GLN A 215 -21.98 -29.77 -16.15
CA GLN A 215 -22.57 -30.74 -15.23
C GLN A 215 -22.10 -32.18 -15.54
N SER A 216 -21.77 -32.90 -14.47
CA SER A 216 -21.52 -34.34 -14.52
C SER A 216 -22.82 -35.13 -14.77
N SER A 217 -22.68 -36.39 -15.18
CA SER A 217 -23.83 -37.30 -15.35
C SER A 217 -24.61 -37.51 -14.04
N ALA A 218 -23.91 -37.64 -12.91
CA ALA A 218 -24.52 -37.78 -11.60
C ALA A 218 -25.37 -36.55 -11.21
N GLU A 219 -24.84 -35.34 -11.40
CA GLU A 219 -25.57 -34.09 -11.14
C GLU A 219 -26.82 -33.98 -12.01
N ARG A 220 -26.73 -34.36 -13.30
CA ARG A 220 -27.90 -34.37 -14.20
C ARG A 220 -28.99 -35.33 -13.75
N ILE A 221 -28.62 -36.50 -13.21
CA ILE A 221 -29.58 -37.48 -12.69
C ILE A 221 -30.28 -36.92 -11.44
N LEU A 222 -29.53 -36.33 -10.51
CA LEU A 222 -30.08 -35.70 -9.31
C LEU A 222 -31.01 -34.53 -9.64
N GLU A 223 -30.63 -33.66 -10.58
CA GLU A 223 -31.48 -32.55 -11.03
C GLU A 223 -32.81 -33.07 -11.62
N ARG A 224 -32.76 -34.10 -12.46
CA ARG A 224 -33.97 -34.74 -13.02
C ARG A 224 -34.86 -35.36 -11.94
N GLN A 225 -34.27 -35.99 -10.92
CA GLN A 225 -35.05 -36.54 -9.80
C GLN A 225 -35.73 -35.43 -9.00
N ALA A 226 -35.01 -34.35 -8.70
CA ALA A 226 -35.57 -33.18 -8.02
C ALA A 226 -36.69 -32.52 -8.82
N ASP A 227 -36.55 -32.42 -10.14
CA ASP A 227 -37.58 -31.85 -11.01
C ASP A 227 -38.82 -32.73 -11.09
N ARG A 228 -38.66 -34.05 -11.14
CA ARG A 228 -39.77 -35.00 -11.05
C ARG A 228 -40.51 -34.86 -9.71
N ALA A 229 -39.78 -34.79 -8.60
CA ALA A 229 -40.37 -34.61 -7.28
C ALA A 229 -41.15 -33.28 -7.17
N ARG A 230 -40.57 -32.19 -7.70
CA ARG A 230 -41.26 -30.89 -7.76
C ARG A 230 -42.51 -30.92 -8.63
N LYS A 231 -42.48 -31.61 -9.77
CA LYS A 231 -43.65 -31.77 -10.64
C LYS A 231 -44.74 -32.59 -9.93
N ALA A 232 -44.38 -33.69 -9.27
CA ALA A 232 -45.31 -34.50 -8.51
C ALA A 232 -45.97 -33.69 -7.38
N ALA A 233 -45.19 -32.92 -6.62
CA ALA A 233 -45.72 -32.06 -5.56
C ALA A 233 -46.71 -31.00 -6.08
N ARG A 234 -46.46 -30.42 -7.27
CA ARG A 234 -47.39 -29.46 -7.90
C ARG A 234 -48.69 -30.08 -8.40
N LEU A 235 -48.66 -31.35 -8.77
CA LEU A 235 -49.86 -32.06 -9.26
C LEU A 235 -50.70 -32.63 -8.09
N ALA A 236 -50.10 -32.75 -6.91
CA ALA A 236 -50.77 -33.23 -5.70
C ALA A 236 -51.35 -32.11 -4.83
N ALA A 237 -51.06 -30.84 -5.15
CA ALA A 237 -51.59 -29.64 -4.50
C ALA A 237 -52.73 -29.03 -5.34
#